data_AF-A0A835D470-F1
#
_entry.id   AF-A0A835D470-F1
#
_cell.length_a   1.000
_cell.length_b   1.000
_cell.length_c   1.000
_cell.angle_alpha   90.00
_cell.angle_beta   90.00
_cell.angle_gamma   90.00
#
_symmetry.space_group_name_H-M   'P 1'
#
loop_
_entity.id
_entity.type
_entity.pdbx_description
1 polymer ?
#
loop_
_entity_poly.entity_id
_entity_poly.type
_entity_poly.pdbx_seq_one_letter_code
_entity_poly.pdbx_strand_id
1 'polypeptide(L)'
;MMTCLEWKSALEDASHVGIMAPWLLAHIDELSSALDMGERRCEVNKERLENVSGIEVVREAKGTLESELLETKLSNKRKVTIQDFRGKTLVSIREYYERDGKELPSSKGISLTNEQWAAFSKNVPAIDEAIRKMESRSR
;
A
#
# COMPACT_ATOMS: atom_id res chain seq x y z
N MET A 1 -20.45 4.85 23.87
CA MET A 1 -20.14 4.10 22.64
C MET A 1 -19.25 2.96 23.08
N MET A 2 -19.79 1.74 23.13
CA MET A 2 -19.04 0.57 23.60
C MET A 2 -18.07 0.10 22.52
N THR A 3 -16.90 -0.37 22.93
CA THR A 3 -15.87 -0.89 22.04
C THR A 3 -16.25 -2.29 21.53
N CYS A 4 -15.71 -2.70 20.38
CA CYS A 4 -16.01 -3.99 19.73
C CYS A 4 -15.77 -5.21 20.64
N LEU A 5 -14.85 -5.08 21.62
CA LEU A 5 -14.54 -6.11 22.61
C LEU A 5 -15.67 -6.29 23.65
N GLU A 6 -16.33 -5.21 24.05
CA GLU A 6 -17.45 -5.25 25.01
C GLU A 6 -18.69 -5.93 24.41
N TRP A 7 -18.89 -5.82 23.09
CA TRP A 7 -19.97 -6.51 22.37
C TRP A 7 -19.74 -8.02 22.25
N LYS A 8 -18.49 -8.47 22.10
CA LYS A 8 -18.17 -9.89 22.01
C LYS A 8 -18.43 -10.61 23.34
N SER A 9 -18.06 -9.99 24.45
CA SER A 9 -18.36 -10.54 25.78
C SER A 9 -19.86 -10.67 26.02
N ALA A 10 -20.66 -9.67 25.61
CA ALA A 10 -22.11 -9.70 25.73
C ALA A 10 -22.79 -10.77 24.84
N LEU A 11 -22.16 -11.15 23.72
CA LEU A 11 -22.64 -12.22 22.84
C LEU A 11 -22.28 -13.62 23.38
N GLU A 12 -21.10 -13.76 24.00
CA GLU A 12 -20.67 -15.01 24.63
C GLU A 12 -21.52 -15.34 25.87
N ASP A 13 -21.93 -14.34 26.65
CA ASP A 13 -22.86 -14.53 27.78
C ASP A 13 -24.26 -14.98 27.34
N ALA A 14 -24.71 -14.60 26.14
CA ALA A 14 -25.98 -15.02 25.57
C ALA A 14 -25.98 -16.48 25.07
N SER A 15 -24.79 -17.08 24.86
CA SER A 15 -24.66 -18.47 24.42
C SER A 15 -24.97 -19.50 25.52
N HIS A 16 -24.96 -19.10 26.80
CA HIS A 16 -25.35 -19.95 27.93
C HIS A 16 -26.86 -20.15 28.06
N VAL A 17 -27.67 -19.41 27.31
CA VAL A 17 -29.14 -19.51 27.31
C VAL A 17 -29.63 -19.93 25.92
N GLY A 18 -29.04 -20.98 25.34
CA GLY A 18 -29.68 -21.96 24.44
C GLY A 18 -30.66 -21.50 23.35
N ILE A 19 -30.61 -20.26 22.85
CA ILE A 19 -31.52 -19.76 21.80
C ILE A 19 -30.70 -18.97 20.79
N MET A 20 -29.93 -19.64 19.94
CA MET A 20 -29.55 -19.07 18.66
C MET A 20 -29.62 -20.15 17.59
N ALA A 21 -30.50 -19.93 16.61
CA ALA A 21 -30.71 -20.86 15.52
C ALA A 21 -29.43 -20.92 14.63
N PRO A 22 -29.03 -22.10 14.13
CA PRO A 22 -27.77 -22.28 13.40
C PRO A 22 -27.55 -21.36 12.19
N TRP A 23 -28.62 -20.84 11.60
CA TRP A 23 -28.57 -19.92 10.46
C TRP A 23 -28.06 -18.51 10.82
N LEU A 24 -28.18 -18.09 12.09
CA LEU A 24 -27.72 -16.76 12.53
C LEU A 24 -26.21 -16.73 12.78
N LEU A 25 -25.63 -17.84 13.25
CA LEU A 25 -24.18 -18.01 13.38
C LEU A 25 -23.47 -17.99 12.03
N ALA A 26 -24.03 -18.65 11.01
CA ALA A 26 -23.49 -18.62 9.65
C ALA A 26 -23.52 -17.21 9.03
N HIS A 27 -24.55 -16.41 9.36
CA HIS A 27 -24.68 -15.04 8.85
C HIS A 27 -23.70 -14.07 9.54
N ILE A 28 -23.33 -14.34 10.80
CA ILE A 28 -22.32 -13.57 11.54
C ILE A 28 -20.91 -13.86 11.00
N ASP A 29 -20.60 -15.10 10.60
CA ASP A 29 -19.31 -15.44 9.98
C ASP A 29 -19.13 -14.81 8.58
N GLU A 30 -20.22 -14.73 7.82
CA GLU A 30 -20.24 -14.09 6.50
C GLU A 30 -20.09 -12.56 6.61
N LEU A 31 -20.71 -11.95 7.63
CA LEU A 31 -20.55 -10.54 7.96
C LEU A 31 -19.17 -10.23 8.58
N SER A 32 -18.60 -11.15 9.36
CA SER A 32 -17.23 -11.05 9.89
C SER A 32 -16.19 -11.10 8.76
N SER A 33 -16.39 -11.97 7.77
CA SER A 33 -15.53 -12.02 6.56
C SER A 33 -15.66 -10.76 5.69
N ALA A 34 -16.85 -10.16 5.62
CA ALA A 34 -17.06 -8.90 4.89
C ALA A 34 -16.43 -7.69 5.59
N LEU A 35 -16.41 -7.66 6.93
CA LEU A 35 -15.72 -6.63 7.72
C LEU A 35 -14.19 -6.77 7.66
N ASP A 36 -13.65 -7.99 7.53
CA ASP A 36 -12.20 -8.25 7.35
C ASP A 36 -11.67 -7.88 5.94
N MET A 37 -12.57 -7.61 4.98
CA MET A 37 -12.24 -6.99 3.69
C MET A 37 -12.33 -5.46 3.71
N GLY A 38 -13.09 -4.88 4.66
CA GLY A 38 -13.32 -3.44 4.76
C GLY A 38 -12.31 -2.68 5.63
N GLU A 39 -11.64 -3.38 6.55
CA GLU A 39 -10.73 -2.77 7.54
C GLU A 39 -9.25 -3.13 7.35
N ARG A 40 -8.87 -3.74 6.22
CA ARG A 40 -7.46 -3.84 5.79
C ARG A 40 -6.92 -2.54 5.17
N ARG A 41 -7.39 -1.40 5.68
CA ARG A 41 -6.89 -0.07 5.31
C ARG A 41 -5.82 0.35 6.32
N CYS A 42 -4.59 -0.05 6.01
CA CYS A 42 -3.37 0.64 6.42
C CYS A 42 -3.01 0.59 7.92
N GLU A 43 -2.99 -0.58 8.53
CA GLU A 43 -1.88 -0.88 9.46
C GLU A 43 -0.86 -1.71 8.68
N VAL A 44 -0.04 -1.01 7.90
CA VAL A 44 1.16 -1.63 7.32
C VAL A 44 2.07 -1.92 8.50
N ASN A 45 2.13 -3.19 8.88
CA ASN A 45 2.93 -3.70 9.97
C ASN A 45 4.38 -3.22 9.81
N LYS A 46 4.82 -2.34 10.70
CA LYS A 46 6.10 -1.61 10.66
C LYS A 46 7.31 -2.54 10.52
N GLU A 47 7.20 -3.78 10.99
CA GLU A 47 8.25 -4.81 10.94
C GLU A 47 8.44 -5.47 9.56
N ARG A 48 7.49 -5.33 8.62
CA ARG A 48 7.58 -6.01 7.31
C ARG A 48 8.34 -5.21 6.24
N LEU A 49 8.60 -3.92 6.49
CA LEU A 49 9.37 -3.07 5.57
C LEU A 49 10.88 -3.33 5.63
N GLU A 50 11.38 -3.85 6.76
CA GLU A 50 12.82 -4.07 6.97
C GLU A 50 13.40 -5.24 6.15
N ASN A 51 12.56 -6.09 5.56
CA ASN A 51 13.00 -7.27 4.79
C ASN A 51 12.71 -7.18 3.28
N VAL A 52 12.39 -6.00 2.75
CA VAL A 52 12.26 -5.83 1.29
C VAL A 52 13.63 -5.47 0.71
N SER A 53 14.34 -6.47 0.19
CA SER A 53 15.64 -6.28 -0.45
C SER A 53 15.56 -5.23 -1.57
N GLY A 54 16.32 -4.13 -1.45
CA GLY A 54 16.44 -3.09 -2.48
C GLY A 54 15.60 -1.83 -2.28
N ILE A 55 14.97 -1.66 -1.11
CA ILE A 55 14.32 -0.40 -0.71
C ILE A 55 15.18 0.31 0.35
N GLU A 56 15.59 1.54 0.07
CA GLU A 56 16.33 2.41 0.99
C GLU A 56 15.33 3.29 1.76
N VAL A 57 15.40 3.29 3.09
CA VAL A 57 14.62 4.23 3.92
C VAL A 57 15.38 5.55 3.97
N VAL A 58 14.83 6.57 3.32
CA VAL A 58 15.38 7.93 3.30
C VAL A 58 14.61 8.79 4.30
N ARG A 59 15.35 9.44 5.21
CA ARG A 59 14.79 10.42 6.15
C ARG A 59 15.10 11.81 5.63
N GLU A 60 14.08 12.51 5.11
CA GLU A 60 14.21 13.92 4.74
C GLU A 60 13.72 14.82 5.88
N ALA A 61 14.60 15.68 6.39
CA ALA A 61 14.22 16.75 7.30
C ALA A 61 13.73 17.96 6.49
N LYS A 62 12.42 18.01 6.18
CA LYS A 62 11.77 19.22 5.63
C LYS A 62 10.89 19.87 6.70
N GLY A 63 11.50 20.70 7.55
CA GLY A 63 10.81 21.42 8.63
C GLY A 63 10.65 20.59 9.92
N THR A 64 9.64 20.87 10.74
CA THR A 64 9.36 20.20 12.03
C THR A 64 8.73 18.80 11.92
N LEU A 65 8.47 18.31 10.70
CA LEU A 65 7.89 16.99 10.45
C LEU A 65 8.90 16.14 9.69
N GLU A 66 9.45 15.14 10.36
CA GLU A 66 10.24 14.09 9.72
C GLU A 66 9.31 13.22 8.88
N SER A 67 9.47 13.24 7.56
CA SER A 67 8.75 12.33 6.67
C SER A 67 9.65 11.16 6.34
N GLU A 68 9.22 9.95 6.69
CA GLU A 68 9.83 8.72 6.20
C GLU A 68 9.47 8.56 4.72
N LEU A 69 10.48 8.36 3.88
CA LEU A 69 10.31 8.13 2.45
C LEU A 69 11.06 6.85 2.07
N LEU A 70 10.39 5.95 1.37
CA LEU A 70 11.03 4.73 0.86
C LEU A 70 11.44 4.97 -0.59
N GLU A 71 12.71 4.77 -0.90
CA GLU A 71 13.28 5.01 -2.24
C GLU A 71 13.86 3.73 -2.83
N THR A 72 13.67 3.53 -4.14
CA THR A 72 14.38 2.53 -4.92
C THR A 72 14.80 3.10 -6.28
N LYS A 73 15.99 2.74 -6.75
CA LYS A 73 16.61 3.34 -7.96
C LYS A 73 16.27 2.49 -9.19
N LEU A 74 15.70 3.13 -10.22
CA LEU A 74 15.48 2.50 -11.54
C LEU A 74 16.65 2.74 -12.49
N SER A 75 17.26 3.92 -12.41
CA SER A 75 18.46 4.30 -13.14
C SER A 75 19.20 5.42 -12.40
N ASN A 76 20.37 5.83 -12.89
CA ASN A 76 21.16 6.92 -12.29
C ASN A 76 20.37 8.23 -12.07
N LYS A 77 19.32 8.47 -12.87
CA LYS A 77 18.50 9.70 -12.80
C LYS A 77 17.04 9.42 -12.52
N ARG A 78 16.61 8.16 -12.33
CA ARG A 78 15.19 7.82 -12.13
C ARG A 78 15.02 6.96 -10.89
N LYS A 79 14.08 7.37 -10.05
CA LYS A 79 13.82 6.77 -8.75
C LYS A 79 12.32 6.53 -8.59
N VAL A 80 11.98 5.47 -7.87
CA VAL A 80 10.62 5.26 -7.34
C VAL A 80 10.65 5.63 -5.87
N THR A 81 9.74 6.50 -5.46
CA THR A 81 9.58 6.91 -4.07
C THR A 81 8.18 6.61 -3.58
N ILE A 82 8.07 6.04 -2.38
CA ILE A 82 6.80 5.81 -1.69
C ILE A 82 6.76 6.79 -0.53
N GLN A 83 5.74 7.64 -0.52
CA GLN A 83 5.59 8.70 0.47
C GLN A 83 4.11 8.87 0.84
N ASP A 84 3.88 9.32 2.06
CA ASP A 84 2.55 9.74 2.50
C ASP A 84 2.37 11.23 2.27
N PHE A 85 1.39 11.57 1.43
CA PHE A 85 1.05 12.95 1.13
C PHE A 85 -0.41 13.21 1.50
N ARG A 86 -0.63 14.08 2.49
CA ARG A 86 -1.97 14.46 2.97
C ARG A 86 -2.84 13.24 3.34
N GLY A 87 -2.25 12.26 4.02
CA GLY A 87 -2.94 11.04 4.45
C GLY A 87 -3.20 10.02 3.34
N LYS A 88 -2.58 10.19 2.16
CA LYS A 88 -2.63 9.22 1.07
C LYS A 88 -1.22 8.75 0.74
N THR A 89 -1.02 7.44 0.72
CA THR A 89 0.21 6.83 0.21
C THR A 89 0.26 6.95 -1.30
N LEU A 90 1.34 7.52 -1.81
CA LEU A 90 1.59 7.73 -3.23
C LEU A 90 2.88 7.02 -3.66
N VAL A 91 2.81 6.32 -4.78
CA VAL A 91 3.98 5.73 -5.44
C VAL A 91 4.40 6.65 -6.57
N SER A 92 5.54 7.33 -6.43
CA SER A 92 6.02 8.30 -7.40
C SER A 92 7.18 7.73 -8.22
N ILE A 93 7.05 7.71 -9.54
CA ILE A 93 8.10 7.34 -10.47
C ILE A 93 8.58 8.62 -11.14
N ARG A 94 9.80 9.08 -10.80
CA ARG A 94 10.25 10.44 -11.16
C ARG A 94 11.71 10.49 -11.60
N GLU A 95 11.99 11.40 -12.54
CA GLU A 95 13.35 11.76 -12.96
C GLU A 95 13.89 12.87 -12.05
N TYR A 96 15.13 12.71 -11.60
CA TYR A 96 15.88 13.65 -10.79
C TYR A 96 16.99 14.28 -11.63
N TYR A 97 17.27 15.54 -11.33
CA TYR A 97 18.38 16.27 -11.93
C TYR A 97 19.26 16.85 -10.82
N GLU A 98 20.53 17.04 -11.13
CA GLU A 98 21.47 17.63 -10.20
C GLU A 98 21.57 19.14 -10.47
N ARG A 99 21.50 19.93 -9.39
CA ARG A 99 21.76 21.36 -9.42
C ARG A 99 22.52 21.73 -8.16
N ASP A 100 23.66 22.41 -8.31
CA ASP A 100 24.49 22.87 -7.19
C ASP A 100 24.89 21.73 -6.23
N GLY A 101 25.16 20.53 -6.77
CA GLY A 101 25.51 19.33 -5.99
C GLY A 101 24.34 18.68 -5.24
N LYS A 102 23.10 19.10 -5.51
CA LYS A 102 21.89 18.55 -4.90
C LYS A 102 21.01 17.87 -5.95
N GLU A 103 20.54 16.66 -5.65
CA GLU A 103 19.53 16.00 -6.46
C GLU A 103 18.15 16.59 -6.17
N LEU A 104 17.48 17.07 -7.22
CA LEU A 104 16.14 17.65 -7.14
C LEU A 104 15.17 16.90 -8.05
N PRO A 105 13.91 16.72 -7.61
CA PRO A 105 12.89 16.12 -8.45
C PRO A 105 12.58 17.04 -9.64
N SER A 106 12.56 16.48 -10.85
CA SER A 106 12.11 17.20 -12.04
C SER A 106 10.59 17.11 -12.20
N SER A 107 10.02 17.93 -13.09
CA SER A 107 8.60 17.81 -13.47
C SER A 107 8.28 16.51 -14.22
N LYS A 108 9.29 15.82 -14.76
CA LYS A 108 9.11 14.56 -15.49
C LYS A 108 8.90 13.41 -14.51
N GLY A 109 7.67 12.90 -14.47
CA GLY A 109 7.30 11.77 -13.63
C GLY A 109 5.81 11.74 -13.34
N ILE A 110 5.37 10.66 -12.71
CA ILE A 110 3.98 10.48 -12.30
C ILE A 110 3.93 10.01 -10.85
N SER A 111 2.92 10.47 -10.12
CA SER A 111 2.60 9.97 -8.78
C SER A 111 1.29 9.21 -8.86
N LEU A 112 1.34 7.93 -8.55
CA LEU A 112 0.21 7.01 -8.61
C LEU A 112 -0.41 6.86 -7.23
N THR A 113 -1.74 6.81 -7.19
CA THR A 113 -2.47 6.40 -5.98
C THR A 113 -2.35 4.88 -5.79
N ASN A 114 -2.70 4.39 -4.60
CA ASN A 114 -2.72 2.95 -4.32
C ASN A 114 -3.59 2.16 -5.32
N GLU A 115 -4.77 2.70 -5.69
CA GLU A 115 -5.66 2.09 -6.67
C GLU A 115 -5.02 1.97 -8.06
N GLN A 116 -4.35 3.04 -8.50
CA GLN A 116 -3.65 3.06 -9.79
C GLN A 116 -2.45 2.10 -9.79
N TRP A 117 -1.72 2.03 -8.68
CA TRP A 117 -0.60 1.10 -8.53
C TRP A 117 -1.08 -0.36 -8.58
N ALA A 118 -2.15 -0.70 -7.86
CA ALA A 118 -2.73 -2.05 -7.90
C ALA A 118 -3.17 -2.44 -9.31
N ALA A 119 -3.81 -1.52 -10.05
CA ALA A 119 -4.20 -1.74 -11.44
C ALA A 119 -2.96 -1.91 -12.35
N PHE A 120 -1.92 -1.11 -12.15
CA PHE A 120 -0.66 -1.24 -12.89
C PHE A 120 -0.02 -2.60 -12.65
N SER A 121 0.20 -2.99 -11.39
CA SER A 121 0.80 -4.28 -11.00
C SER A 121 0.04 -5.48 -11.57
N LYS A 122 -1.30 -5.44 -11.60
CA LYS A 122 -2.12 -6.50 -12.19
C LYS A 122 -1.86 -6.67 -13.70
N ASN A 123 -1.54 -5.58 -14.40
CA ASN A 123 -1.32 -5.58 -15.84
C ASN A 123 0.14 -5.79 -16.26
N VAL A 124 1.10 -5.80 -15.32
CA VAL A 124 2.53 -6.00 -15.62
C VAL A 124 2.79 -7.24 -16.50
N PRO A 125 2.20 -8.43 -16.26
CA PRO A 125 2.46 -9.59 -17.13
C PRO A 125 2.06 -9.38 -18.59
N ALA A 126 0.93 -8.69 -18.82
CA ALA A 126 0.46 -8.38 -20.17
C ALA A 126 1.34 -7.31 -20.84
N ILE A 127 1.84 -6.35 -20.06
CA ILE A 127 2.80 -5.33 -20.52
C ILE A 127 4.12 -6.01 -20.92
N ASP A 128 4.62 -6.95 -20.12
CA ASP A 128 5.86 -7.68 -20.41
C ASP A 128 5.75 -8.49 -21.71
N GLU A 129 4.63 -9.17 -21.95
CA GLU A 129 4.38 -9.88 -23.20
C GLU A 129 4.35 -8.90 -24.40
N ALA A 130 3.67 -7.77 -24.25
CA ALA A 130 3.61 -6.73 -25.28
C ALA A 130 5.00 -6.15 -25.60
N ILE A 131 5.84 -5.92 -24.59
CA ILE A 131 7.23 -5.45 -24.77
C ILE A 131 8.02 -6.48 -25.58
N ARG A 132 8.00 -7.76 -25.20
CA ARG A 132 8.71 -8.84 -25.92
C ARG A 132 8.29 -8.90 -27.39
N LYS A 133 7.00 -8.77 -27.66
CA LYS A 133 6.46 -8.76 -29.02
C LYS A 133 6.99 -7.55 -29.82
N MET A 134 7.00 -6.36 -29.23
CA MET A 134 7.51 -5.15 -29.87
C MET A 134 9.02 -5.21 -30.13
N GLU A 135 9.81 -5.70 -29.17
CA GLU A 135 11.26 -5.86 -29.33
C GLU A 135 11.62 -6.86 -30.42
N SER A 136 10.86 -7.94 -30.56
CA SER A 136 11.08 -8.94 -31.62
C SER A 136 10.83 -8.40 -33.04
N ARG A 137 10.00 -7.36 -33.17
CA ARG A 137 9.70 -6.70 -34.46
C ARG A 137 10.76 -5.70 -34.88
N SER A 138 11.52 -5.16 -33.92
CA SER A 138 12.55 -4.16 -34.16
C SER A 138 13.95 -4.75 -34.40
N ARG A 139 14.07 -6.08 -34.41
CA ARG A 139 15.29 -6.81 -34.78
C ARG A 139 15.15 -7.36 -36.20
#